data_AF-A0A0R1VYX1-F1
#
_entry.id   AF-A0A0R1VYX1-F1
#
_cell.length_a   1.000
_cell.length_b   1.000
_cell.length_c   1.000
_cell.angle_alpha   90.00
_cell.angle_beta   90.00
_cell.angle_gamma   90.00
#
_symmetry.space_group_name_H-M   'P 1'
#
loop_
_entity.id
_entity.type
_entity.pdbx_description
1 polymer ?
#
loop_
_entity_poly.entity_id
_entity_poly.type
_entity_poly.pdbx_seq_one_letter_code
_entity_poly.pdbx_strand_id
1 'polypeptide(L)'
;MIVTNIQNVLTARKAHAAANDGVRYDEYAFPITFTHAKKEAKSCVILLVEPSGEYTVRKFETKFADIKDPIRDIYHGALFDCDDDVDQMDTLLDQIAGKEVVNTNDENQDVEETA
;
A
#
# COMPACT_ATOMS: atom_id res chain seq x y z
N MET A 1 -4.20 -14.63 -5.88
CA MET A 1 -3.15 -14.43 -6.92
C MET A 1 -2.51 -13.05 -6.81
N ILE A 2 -3.30 -12.00 -6.60
CA ILE A 2 -2.83 -10.61 -6.42
C ILE A 2 -1.84 -10.43 -5.26
N VAL A 3 -2.08 -11.02 -4.09
CA VAL A 3 -1.18 -10.95 -2.92
C VAL A 3 0.23 -11.39 -3.26
N THR A 4 0.38 -12.54 -3.91
CA THR A 4 1.69 -13.07 -4.32
C THR A 4 2.41 -12.14 -5.29
N ASN A 5 1.68 -11.53 -6.24
CA ASN A 5 2.24 -10.58 -7.19
C ASN A 5 2.76 -9.33 -6.48
N ILE A 6 1.95 -8.75 -5.59
CA ILE A 6 2.34 -7.59 -4.77
C ILE A 6 3.58 -7.93 -3.94
N GLN A 7 3.58 -9.08 -3.24
CA GLN A 7 4.71 -9.53 -2.43
C GLN A 7 5.99 -9.74 -3.24
N ASN A 8 5.90 -10.33 -4.44
CA ASN A 8 7.06 -10.51 -5.30
C ASN A 8 7.64 -9.17 -5.75
N VAL A 9 6.79 -8.19 -6.08
CA VAL A 9 7.23 -6.85 -6.45
C VAL A 9 7.90 -6.15 -5.27
N LEU A 10 7.30 -6.17 -4.08
CA LEU A 10 7.89 -5.58 -2.88
C LEU A 10 9.24 -6.24 -2.52
N THR A 11 9.32 -7.57 -2.58
CA THR A 11 10.54 -8.34 -2.29
C THR A 11 11.66 -8.04 -3.28
N ALA A 12 11.35 -8.05 -4.58
CA ALA A 12 12.33 -7.73 -5.62
C ALA A 12 12.90 -6.32 -5.42
N ARG A 13 12.06 -5.37 -5.01
CA ARG A 13 12.47 -3.99 -4.77
C ARG A 13 13.33 -3.83 -3.53
N LYS A 14 12.97 -4.47 -2.40
CA LYS A 14 13.80 -4.53 -1.19
C LYS A 14 15.18 -5.12 -1.49
N ALA A 15 15.23 -6.18 -2.30
CA ALA A 15 16.50 -6.78 -2.75
C ALA A 15 17.31 -5.84 -3.64
N HIS A 16 16.68 -5.12 -4.56
CA HIS A 16 17.35 -4.11 -5.39
C HIS A 16 17.86 -2.91 -4.58
N ALA A 17 17.10 -2.43 -3.60
CA ALA A 17 17.54 -1.36 -2.70
C ALA A 17 18.78 -1.77 -1.90
N ALA A 18 18.78 -3.00 -1.35
CA ALA A 18 19.91 -3.55 -0.61
C ALA A 18 21.15 -3.81 -1.47
N ALA A 19 20.98 -4.22 -2.73
CA ALA A 19 22.09 -4.58 -3.62
C ALA A 19 22.81 -3.38 -4.25
N ASN A 20 22.17 -2.20 -4.31
CA ASN A 20 22.68 -1.06 -5.07
C ASN A 20 23.36 0.05 -4.21
N ASP A 21 23.74 -0.25 -2.97
CA ASP A 21 24.63 0.53 -2.08
C ASP A 21 24.69 2.06 -2.36
N GLY A 22 23.52 2.72 -2.36
CA GLY A 22 23.41 4.17 -2.53
C GLY A 22 22.79 4.69 -3.84
N VAL A 23 22.49 3.84 -4.83
CA VAL A 23 21.61 4.25 -5.95
C VAL A 23 20.17 4.29 -5.44
N ARG A 24 19.73 5.49 -5.03
CA ARG A 24 18.36 5.74 -4.60
C ARG A 24 17.46 5.76 -5.83
N TYR A 25 16.52 4.83 -5.89
CA TYR A 25 15.37 4.92 -6.78
C TYR A 25 14.41 5.96 -6.22
N ASP A 26 13.70 6.68 -7.09
CA ASP A 26 12.60 7.54 -6.65
C ASP A 26 11.49 6.68 -6.03
N GLU A 27 10.69 7.29 -5.14
CA GLU A 27 9.49 6.66 -4.61
C GLU A 27 8.52 6.27 -5.73
N TYR A 28 7.77 5.19 -5.52
CA TYR A 28 6.74 4.76 -6.46
C TYR A 28 5.50 4.28 -5.74
N ALA A 29 4.36 4.51 -6.38
CA ALA A 29 3.05 4.13 -5.89
C ALA A 29 2.55 2.88 -6.60
N PHE A 30 1.91 1.99 -5.85
CA PHE A 30 1.13 0.86 -6.36
C PHE A 30 -0.34 1.04 -5.97
N PRO A 31 -1.16 1.60 -6.86
CA PRO A 31 -2.60 1.60 -6.68
C PRO A 31 -3.17 0.19 -6.74
N ILE A 32 -4.07 -0.11 -5.82
CA ILE A 32 -4.86 -1.34 -5.75
C ILE A 32 -6.32 -0.91 -5.83
N THR A 33 -6.97 -1.21 -6.94
CA THR A 33 -8.41 -1.05 -7.12
C THR A 33 -9.13 -2.33 -6.73
N PHE A 34 -10.38 -2.19 -6.30
CA PHE A 34 -11.24 -3.31 -5.95
C PHE A 34 -12.45 -3.32 -6.88
N THR A 35 -13.10 -4.47 -7.00
CA THR A 35 -14.36 -4.60 -7.72
C THR A 35 -15.46 -5.11 -6.79
N HIS A 36 -16.69 -4.62 -6.99
CA HIS A 36 -17.88 -5.10 -6.31
C HIS A 36 -18.96 -5.35 -7.36
N ALA A 37 -19.47 -6.58 -7.43
CA ALA A 37 -20.50 -6.98 -8.38
C ALA A 37 -20.22 -6.58 -9.85
N LYS A 38 -18.98 -6.82 -10.33
CA LYS A 38 -18.48 -6.48 -11.69
C LYS A 38 -18.37 -4.99 -12.00
N LYS A 39 -18.33 -4.14 -10.97
CA LYS A 39 -18.07 -2.70 -11.10
C LYS A 39 -16.91 -2.33 -10.21
N GLU A 40 -16.09 -1.41 -10.67
CA GLU A 40 -15.04 -0.81 -9.83
C GLU A 40 -15.65 -0.25 -8.54
N ALA A 41 -15.09 -0.66 -7.41
CA ALA A 41 -15.46 -0.16 -6.10
C ALA A 41 -15.16 1.34 -6.00
N LYS A 42 -15.86 2.02 -5.09
CA LYS A 42 -15.65 3.46 -4.88
C LYS A 42 -14.39 3.77 -4.10
N SER A 43 -13.72 2.80 -3.52
CA SER A 43 -12.53 2.98 -2.70
C SER A 43 -11.35 2.23 -3.31
N CYS A 44 -10.14 2.67 -2.96
CA CYS A 44 -8.92 2.01 -3.37
C CYS A 44 -7.84 2.17 -2.30
N VAL A 45 -6.76 1.42 -2.46
CA VAL A 45 -5.57 1.52 -1.63
C VAL A 45 -4.39 1.92 -2.50
N ILE A 46 -3.47 2.69 -1.94
CA ILE A 46 -2.16 2.95 -2.55
C ILE A 46 -1.10 2.44 -1.58
N LEU A 47 -0.21 1.56 -2.07
CA LEU A 47 1.04 1.25 -1.40
C LEU A 47 2.09 2.24 -1.91
N LEU A 48 2.58 3.12 -1.05
CA LEU A 48 3.71 3.99 -1.36
C LEU A 48 4.99 3.28 -0.92
N VAL A 49 5.85 2.96 -1.86
CA VAL A 49 7.11 2.27 -1.58
C VAL A 49 8.25 3.27 -1.65
N GLU A 50 8.97 3.35 -0.54
CA GLU A 50 10.10 4.23 -0.37
C GLU A 50 11.35 3.68 -1.08
N PRO A 51 12.38 4.52 -1.31
CA PRO A 51 13.65 4.07 -1.89
C PRO A 51 14.34 2.94 -1.09
N SER A 52 14.05 2.81 0.20
CA SER A 52 14.52 1.73 1.09
C SER A 52 13.91 0.37 0.76
N GLY A 53 12.79 0.35 0.03
CA GLY A 53 11.94 -0.82 -0.18
C GLY A 53 10.92 -1.04 0.93
N GLU A 54 10.89 -0.21 1.97
CA GLU A 54 9.78 -0.14 2.91
C GLU A 54 8.55 0.49 2.24
N TYR A 55 7.35 0.19 2.75
CA TYR A 55 6.14 0.74 2.18
C TYR A 55 5.16 1.21 3.24
N THR A 56 4.40 2.23 2.90
CA THR A 56 3.25 2.71 3.66
C THR A 56 1.97 2.45 2.90
N VAL A 57 0.86 2.30 3.64
CA VAL A 57 -0.47 2.03 3.07
C VAL A 57 -1.34 3.26 3.25
N ARG A 58 -1.96 3.73 2.17
CA ARG A 58 -2.99 4.77 2.23
C ARG A 58 -4.30 4.26 1.64
N LYS A 59 -5.37 4.31 2.43
CA LYS A 59 -6.73 3.95 2.02
C LYS A 59 -7.47 5.20 1.58
N PHE A 60 -8.25 5.10 0.52
CA PHE A 60 -9.08 6.18 0.00
C PHE A 60 -10.52 5.71 -0.18
N GLU A 61 -11.48 6.53 0.20
CA GLU A 61 -12.92 6.29 -0.03
C GLU A 61 -13.39 6.70 -1.43
N THR A 62 -12.46 7.08 -2.31
CA THR A 62 -12.69 7.45 -3.70
C THR A 62 -11.94 6.51 -4.64
N LYS A 63 -12.41 6.43 -5.90
CA LYS A 63 -11.71 5.69 -6.94
C LYS A 63 -10.32 6.27 -7.13
N PHE A 64 -9.39 5.43 -7.58
CA PHE A 64 -8.03 5.87 -7.81
C PHE A 64 -7.95 7.09 -8.75
N ALA A 65 -8.76 7.11 -9.82
CA ALA A 65 -8.84 8.23 -10.75
C ALA A 65 -9.30 9.56 -10.11
N ASP A 66 -10.11 9.48 -9.04
CA ASP A 66 -10.74 10.64 -8.39
C ASP A 66 -9.92 11.19 -7.20
N ILE A 67 -8.82 10.54 -6.83
CA ILE A 67 -7.94 10.98 -5.74
C ILE A 67 -7.35 12.36 -6.07
N LYS A 68 -7.39 13.28 -5.09
CA LYS A 68 -6.78 14.63 -5.19
C LYS A 68 -5.48 14.77 -4.39
N ASP A 69 -5.03 13.70 -3.76
CA ASP A 69 -3.79 13.64 -3.00
C ASP A 69 -2.58 13.57 -3.98
N PRO A 70 -1.50 14.34 -3.75
CA PRO A 70 -0.28 14.30 -4.56
C PRO A 70 0.33 12.91 -4.74
N ILE A 71 0.04 11.95 -3.85
CA ILE A 71 0.44 10.55 -3.98
C ILE A 71 0.00 9.92 -5.31
N ARG A 72 -1.09 10.43 -5.93
CA ARG A 72 -1.57 10.00 -7.25
C ARG A 72 -0.67 10.47 -8.39
N ASP A 73 0.16 11.48 -8.16
CA ASP A 73 1.07 12.00 -9.18
C ASP A 73 2.47 11.37 -9.08
N ILE A 74 2.71 10.54 -8.05
CA ILE A 74 3.92 9.72 -7.91
C ILE A 74 3.96 8.67 -9.03
N TYR A 75 5.17 8.31 -9.47
CA TYR A 75 5.34 7.29 -10.51
C TYR A 75 4.67 5.97 -10.12
N HIS A 76 3.76 5.48 -10.99
CA HIS A 76 3.07 4.22 -10.77
C HIS A 76 3.89 3.06 -11.32
N GLY A 77 4.42 2.21 -10.44
CA GLY A 77 5.18 1.03 -10.86
C GLY A 77 4.30 -0.05 -11.51
N ALA A 78 3.08 -0.21 -11.00
CA ALA A 78 2.03 -1.11 -11.50
C ALA A 78 0.68 -0.69 -10.89
N LEU A 79 -0.41 -0.94 -11.62
CA LEU A 79 -1.77 -0.86 -11.09
C LEU A 79 -2.28 -2.29 -10.89
N PHE A 80 -2.74 -2.59 -9.68
CA PHE A 80 -3.30 -3.90 -9.35
C PHE A 80 -4.82 -3.81 -9.27
N ASP A 81 -5.49 -4.77 -9.90
CA ASP A 81 -6.94 -4.90 -9.82
C ASP A 81 -7.31 -6.13 -8.99
N CYS A 82 -8.08 -5.91 -7.93
CA CYS A 82 -8.52 -6.92 -7.00
C CYS A 82 -9.97 -7.29 -7.32
N ASP A 83 -10.19 -8.56 -7.68
CA ASP A 83 -11.52 -9.10 -7.97
C ASP A 83 -12.38 -9.30 -6.70
N ASP A 84 -11.80 -9.12 -5.51
CA ASP A 84 -12.49 -9.24 -4.23
C ASP A 84 -13.24 -7.95 -3.88
N ASP A 85 -14.29 -8.11 -3.08
CA ASP A 85 -15.12 -6.99 -2.61
C ASP A 85 -14.32 -6.04 -1.69
N VAL A 86 -14.75 -4.78 -1.66
CA VAL A 86 -14.11 -3.72 -0.86
C VAL A 86 -13.98 -4.04 0.63
N ASP A 87 -14.91 -4.79 1.21
CA ASP A 87 -14.87 -5.21 2.61
C ASP A 87 -13.73 -6.19 2.90
N GLN A 88 -13.15 -6.81 1.86
CA GLN A 88 -11.96 -7.67 1.95
C GLN A 88 -10.66 -6.86 1.89
N MET A 89 -10.71 -5.54 1.75
CA MET A 89 -9.53 -4.67 1.68
C MET A 89 -8.59 -4.87 2.87
N ASP A 90 -9.12 -4.90 4.08
CA ASP A 90 -8.30 -5.06 5.29
C ASP A 90 -7.69 -6.46 5.36
N THR A 91 -8.44 -7.49 4.97
CA THR A 91 -7.93 -8.86 4.86
C THR A 91 -6.82 -8.97 3.81
N LEU A 92 -6.95 -8.29 2.67
CA LEU A 92 -5.90 -8.25 1.64
C LEU A 92 -4.63 -7.59 2.20
N LEU A 93 -4.78 -6.46 2.91
CA LEU A 93 -3.65 -5.76 3.51
C LEU A 93 -2.98 -6.60 4.58
N ASP A 94 -3.74 -7.28 5.42
CA ASP A 94 -3.22 -8.24 6.41
C ASP A 94 -2.48 -9.39 5.75
N GLN A 95 -2.89 -9.86 4.57
CA GLN A 95 -2.18 -10.92 3.84
C GLN A 95 -0.88 -10.41 3.20
N ILE A 96 -0.87 -9.17 2.72
CA ILE A 96 0.35 -8.51 2.23
C ILE A 96 1.32 -8.31 3.40
N ALA A 97 0.80 -7.81 4.53
CA ALA A 97 1.50 -7.50 5.77
C ALA A 97 1.92 -8.70 6.60
N GLY A 98 1.16 -9.80 6.58
CA GLY A 98 1.43 -11.03 7.33
C GLY A 98 2.70 -11.76 6.88
N LYS A 99 3.42 -11.20 5.90
CA LYS A 99 4.82 -11.55 5.61
C LYS A 99 5.86 -10.50 6.06
N GLU A 100 5.47 -9.25 6.32
CA GLU A 100 6.21 -8.21 7.08
C GLU A 100 5.41 -6.90 7.06
N VAL A 101 4.67 -6.53 8.12
CA VAL A 101 4.40 -5.12 8.49
C VAL A 101 4.33 -4.99 10.01
N VAL A 102 5.14 -4.05 10.49
CA VAL A 102 5.03 -3.40 11.79
C VAL A 102 3.99 -2.29 11.66
N ASN A 103 2.95 -2.34 12.47
CA ASN A 103 1.93 -1.28 12.51
C ASN A 103 2.53 -0.02 13.14
N THR A 104 2.68 1.06 12.38
CA THR A 104 2.82 2.41 12.93
C THR A 104 1.44 3.04 13.06
N ASN A 105 0.73 2.66 14.11
CA ASN A 105 -0.30 3.53 14.66
C ASN A 105 0.39 4.54 15.56
N ASP A 106 0.58 5.75 15.04
CA ASP A 106 0.79 6.95 15.85
C ASP A 106 -0.54 7.24 16.57
N GLU A 107 -0.80 6.49 17.64
CA GLU A 107 -1.73 6.90 18.69
C GLU A 107 -0.89 7.14 19.94
N ASN A 108 -0.35 8.35 20.03
CA ASN A 108 0.14 8.90 21.27
C ASN A 108 -1.05 9.19 22.19
N GLN A 109 -1.46 8.19 22.98
CA GLN A 109 -2.23 8.43 24.21
C GLN A 109 -1.32 8.24 25.41
N ASP A 110 -0.50 9.25 25.68
CA ASP A 110 0.13 9.42 26.99
C ASP A 110 -0.93 9.85 28.01
N VAL A 111 -1.07 8.96 28.99
CA VAL A 111 -1.63 9.03 30.34
C VAL A 111 -1.60 10.40 31.05
N GLU A 112 -2.70 10.69 31.78
CA GLU A 112 -2.58 11.37 33.07
C GLU A 112 -3.49 10.66 34.10
N GLU A 113 -2.88 9.77 34.89
CA GLU A 113 -3.41 9.25 36.15
C GLU A 113 -3.11 10.30 37.23
N THR A 114 -4.14 10.95 37.77
CA THR A 114 -4.01 11.70 39.02
C THR A 114 -5.27 11.51 39.87
N ALA A 115 -5.17 10.66 40.90
CA ALA A 115 -5.98 10.73 42.13
C ALA A 115 -5.28 9.96 43.26
#